data_AF-A0A0Q5HVW2-F1
#
_entry.id   AF-A0A0Q5HVW2-F1
#
_cell.length_a   1.000
_cell.length_b   1.000
_cell.length_c   1.000
_cell.angle_alpha   90.00
_cell.angle_beta   90.00
_cell.angle_gamma   90.00
#
_symmetry.space_group_name_H-M   'P 1'
#
loop_
_entity.id
_entity.type
_entity.pdbx_description
1 polymer ?
#
loop_
_entity_poly.entity_id
_entity_poly.type
_entity_poly.pdbx_seq_one_letter_code
_entity_poly.pdbx_strand_id
1 'polypeptide(L)'
;MRLSPSIGTIVAFTPINEHSTRYYLRFYHRIRLPLIARVFETVMGWSNRLILGQDKRVVVTQTPPNSLDASADRHIEADRAIIAYRKQLTRLLFGDRQ
;
A
#
# COMPACT_ATOMS: atom_id res chain seq x y z
N MET A 1 10.06 -11.82 11.18
CA MET A 1 9.97 -10.35 11.24
C MET A 1 9.20 -9.97 12.49
N ARG A 2 9.86 -9.46 13.52
CA ARG A 2 9.25 -9.18 14.83
C ARG A 2 8.80 -7.72 14.83
N LEU A 3 7.56 -7.46 14.41
CA LEU A 3 6.99 -6.12 14.57
C LEU A 3 6.92 -5.82 16.06
N SER A 4 7.43 -4.65 16.46
CA SER A 4 7.24 -4.14 17.82
C SER A 4 5.74 -4.19 18.16
N PRO A 5 5.33 -4.73 19.33
CA PRO A 5 3.95 -5.16 19.58
C PRO A 5 2.95 -4.01 19.74
N SER A 6 3.36 -2.76 19.53
CA SER A 6 2.62 -1.58 19.95
C SER A 6 1.92 -0.87 18.80
N ILE A 7 2.46 -0.91 17.57
CA ILE A 7 1.93 -0.18 16.41
C ILE A 7 2.15 -1.00 15.15
N GLY A 8 1.09 -1.21 14.39
CA GLY A 8 1.13 -1.86 13.07
C GLY A 8 0.17 -1.19 12.10
N THR A 9 0.54 -1.17 10.83
CA THR A 9 -0.30 -0.62 9.76
C THR A 9 -0.52 -1.70 8.73
N ILE A 10 -1.78 -1.93 8.38
CA ILE A 10 -2.16 -2.81 7.28
C ILE A 10 -2.72 -1.94 6.16
N VAL A 11 -2.22 -2.17 4.96
CA VAL A 11 -2.75 -1.59 3.72
C VAL A 11 -3.18 -2.72 2.82
N ALA A 12 -4.43 -2.69 2.36
CA ALA A 12 -4.94 -3.62 1.37
C ALA A 12 -5.38 -2.83 0.13
N PHE A 13 -4.98 -3.30 -1.06
CA PHE A 13 -5.37 -2.72 -2.34
C PHE A 13 -6.32 -3.67 -3.04
N THR A 14 -7.57 -3.25 -3.24
CA THR A 14 -8.62 -4.06 -3.85
C THR A 14 -9.02 -3.44 -5.20
N PRO A 15 -8.87 -4.17 -6.32
CA PRO A 15 -9.31 -3.67 -7.62
C PRO A 15 -10.85 -3.61 -7.63
N ILE A 16 -11.41 -2.47 -8.05
CA ILE A 16 -12.85 -2.34 -8.33
C ILE A 16 -13.09 -2.58 -9.82
N ASN A 17 -12.24 -2.02 -10.68
CA ASN A 17 -12.23 -2.22 -12.12
C ASN A 17 -10.81 -1.95 -12.66
N GLU A 18 -10.63 -1.99 -13.97
CA GLU A 18 -9.33 -1.82 -14.64
C GLU A 18 -8.67 -0.45 -14.39
N HIS A 19 -9.45 0.56 -14.01
CA HIS A 19 -8.98 1.94 -13.84
C HIS A 19 -9.09 2.46 -12.41
N SER A 20 -9.66 1.68 -11.48
CA SER A 20 -9.89 2.12 -10.11
C SER A 20 -9.64 1.02 -9.10
N THR A 21 -8.82 1.38 -8.12
CA THR A 21 -8.44 0.53 -6.99
C THR A 21 -8.85 1.24 -5.71
N ARG A 22 -9.53 0.54 -4.82
CA ARG A 22 -9.82 1.03 -3.47
C ARG A 22 -8.76 0.51 -2.53
N TYR A 23 -8.09 1.42 -1.83
CA TYR A 23 -7.20 1.05 -0.76
C TYR A 23 -7.95 1.09 0.58
N TYR A 24 -7.59 0.17 1.47
CA TYR A 24 -8.04 0.12 2.85
C TYR A 24 -6.85 0.23 3.76
N LEU A 25 -6.82 1.28 4.59
CA LEU A 25 -5.74 1.56 5.52
C LEU A 25 -6.25 1.35 6.94
N ARG A 26 -5.61 0.46 7.68
CA ARG A 26 -5.95 0.18 9.07
C ARG A 26 -4.73 0.25 9.96
N PHE A 27 -4.78 1.17 10.92
CA PHE A 27 -3.78 1.29 11.97
C PHE A 27 -4.23 0.53 13.22
N TYR A 28 -3.34 -0.29 13.73
CA TYR A 28 -3.47 -0.97 15.00
C TYR A 28 -2.48 -0.35 15.96
N HIS A 29 -2.95 0.19 17.08
CA HIS A 29 -2.09 0.67 18.16
C HIS A 29 -2.57 0.09 19.50
N ARG A 30 -1.62 -0.25 20.38
CA ARG A 30 -1.89 -0.72 21.74
C ARG A 30 -1.59 0.40 22.75
N ILE A 31 -2.39 1.46 22.74
CA ILE A 31 -2.28 2.56 23.71
C ILE A 31 -3.21 2.25 24.89
N ARG A 32 -2.65 2.16 26.10
CA ARG A 32 -3.41 1.83 27.33
C ARG A 32 -4.14 3.04 27.95
N LEU A 33 -3.76 4.27 27.58
CA LEU A 33 -4.30 5.51 28.16
C LEU A 33 -5.36 6.12 27.21
N PRO A 34 -6.64 6.25 27.63
CA PRO A 34 -7.74 6.64 26.74
C PRO A 34 -7.64 8.08 26.24
N LEU A 35 -7.07 8.99 27.02
CA LEU A 35 -6.86 10.39 26.60
C LEU A 35 -5.79 10.49 25.50
N ILE A 36 -4.70 9.74 25.65
CA ILE A 36 -3.63 9.69 24.65
C ILE A 36 -4.14 8.99 23.38
N ALA A 37 -4.94 7.92 23.53
CA ALA A 37 -5.57 7.24 22.41
C ALA A 37 -6.43 8.19 21.56
N ARG A 38 -7.25 9.04 22.19
CA ARG A 38 -8.14 9.98 21.48
C ARG A 38 -7.38 11.08 20.72
N VAL A 39 -6.31 11.61 21.31
CA VAL A 39 -5.42 12.57 20.63
C VAL A 39 -4.72 11.88 19.45
N PHE A 40 -4.22 10.66 19.67
CA PHE A 40 -3.56 9.88 18.64
C PHE A 40 -4.50 9.54 17.47
N GLU A 41 -5.74 9.12 17.73
CA GLU A 41 -6.75 8.87 16.71
C GLU A 41 -7.03 10.10 15.84
N THR A 42 -7.12 11.28 16.48
CA THR A 42 -7.39 12.54 15.77
C THR A 42 -6.21 12.94 14.88
N VAL A 43 -5.00 12.86 15.41
CA VAL A 43 -3.77 13.15 14.66
C VAL A 43 -3.56 12.15 13.53
N MET A 44 -3.78 10.86 13.78
CA MET A 44 -3.68 9.82 12.76
C MET A 44 -4.74 9.97 11.67
N GLY A 45 -5.98 10.32 12.02
CA GLY A 45 -7.02 10.61 11.03
C GLY A 45 -6.67 11.77 10.10
N TRP A 46 -6.08 12.84 10.65
CA TRP A 46 -5.62 13.98 9.86
C TRP A 46 -4.39 13.63 9.01
N SER A 47 -3.40 12.98 9.60
CA SER A 47 -2.19 12.51 8.92
C SER A 47 -2.53 11.57 7.76
N ASN A 48 -3.46 10.64 7.97
CA ASN A 48 -3.95 9.74 6.93
C ASN A 48 -4.49 10.53 5.74
N ARG A 49 -5.36 11.52 5.94
CA ARG A 49 -5.89 12.33 4.83
C ARG A 49 -4.79 13.05 4.05
N LEU A 50 -3.79 13.58 4.73
CA LEU A 50 -2.68 14.27 4.08
C LEU A 50 -1.77 13.32 3.30
N ILE A 51 -1.31 12.25 3.94
CA ILE A 51 -0.43 11.23 3.33
C ILE A 51 -1.14 10.60 2.12
N LEU A 52 -2.43 10.28 2.26
CA LEU A 52 -3.23 9.71 1.18
C LEU A 52 -3.42 10.68 0.01
N GLY A 53 -3.56 11.98 0.29
CA GLY A 53 -3.62 13.01 -0.75
C GLY A 53 -2.30 13.13 -1.52
N GLN A 54 -1.17 13.04 -0.81
CA GLN A 54 0.17 13.06 -1.42
C GLN A 54 0.41 11.82 -2.29
N ASP A 55 0.15 10.63 -1.76
CA ASP A 55 0.38 9.36 -2.45
C ASP A 55 -0.53 9.21 -3.68
N LYS A 56 -1.80 9.62 -3.55
CA LYS A 56 -2.75 9.64 -4.69
C LYS A 56 -2.23 10.48 -5.85
N ARG A 57 -1.63 11.65 -5.58
CA ARG A 57 -1.10 12.50 -6.65
C ARG A 57 0.01 11.77 -7.41
N VAL A 58 0.92 11.11 -6.70
CA VAL A 58 2.03 10.38 -7.32
C VAL A 58 1.51 9.20 -8.15
N VAL A 59 0.64 8.36 -7.58
CA VAL A 59 0.08 7.17 -8.26
C VAL A 59 -0.66 7.54 -9.54
N VAL A 60 -1.46 8.60 -9.53
CA VAL A 60 -2.22 9.03 -10.72
C VAL A 60 -1.31 9.54 -11.84
N THR A 61 -0.16 10.12 -11.51
CA THR A 61 0.80 10.63 -12.50
C THR A 61 1.75 9.56 -13.05
N GLN A 62 1.75 8.35 -12.49
CA GLN A 62 2.60 7.27 -12.98
C GLN A 62 2.11 6.76 -14.34
N THR A 63 3.05 6.57 -15.26
CA THR A 63 2.79 6.01 -16.59
C THR A 63 3.78 4.87 -16.84
N PRO A 64 3.34 3.68 -17.26
CA PRO A 64 1.96 3.29 -17.59
C PRO A 64 1.07 3.10 -16.35
N PRO A 65 -0.26 3.28 -16.49
CA PRO A 65 -1.20 3.20 -15.37
C PRO A 65 -1.31 1.79 -14.77
N ASN A 66 -0.95 0.76 -15.54
CA ASN A 66 -0.94 -0.62 -15.09
C ASN A 66 0.50 -1.08 -14.84
N SER A 67 0.75 -1.61 -13.63
CA SER A 67 2.06 -2.13 -13.24
C SER A 67 2.53 -3.34 -14.06
N LEU A 68 1.61 -4.09 -14.68
CA LEU A 68 1.96 -5.21 -15.57
C LEU A 68 2.50 -4.72 -16.93
N ASP A 69 2.05 -3.55 -17.36
CA ASP A 69 2.48 -2.94 -18.64
C ASP A 69 3.78 -2.13 -18.47
N ALA A 70 4.21 -1.90 -17.22
CA ALA A 70 5.43 -1.17 -16.83
C ALA A 70 6.73 -2.00 -17.01
N SER A 71 6.88 -2.62 -18.19
CA SER A 71 8.03 -3.47 -18.52
C SER A 71 9.31 -2.69 -18.90
N ALA A 72 9.16 -1.39 -19.19
CA ALA A 72 10.24 -0.50 -19.60
C ALA A 72 10.86 0.31 -18.44
N ASP A 73 10.46 0.06 -17.20
CA ASP A 73 10.97 0.78 -16.03
C ASP A 73 12.46 0.49 -15.80
N ARG A 74 13.26 1.54 -15.53
CA ARG A 74 14.63 1.38 -15.05
C ARG A 74 14.59 1.09 -13.56
N HIS A 75 14.64 -0.18 -13.20
CA HIS A 75 14.66 -0.60 -11.80
C HIS A 75 15.99 -0.25 -11.12
N ILE A 76 15.90 0.35 -9.94
CA ILE A 76 17.04 0.57 -9.04
C ILE A 76 17.10 -0.63 -8.09
N GLU A 77 18.24 -0.91 -7.47
CA GLU A 77 18.41 -2.05 -6.56
C GLU A 77 17.39 -2.09 -5.41
N ALA A 78 16.91 -0.91 -4.98
CA ALA A 78 15.85 -0.76 -3.98
C ALA A 78 14.50 -1.40 -4.40
N ASP A 79 14.27 -1.56 -5.71
CA ASP A 79 13.03 -2.10 -6.27
C ASP A 79 12.99 -3.63 -6.29
N ARG A 80 14.01 -4.31 -5.75
CA ARG A 80 14.09 -5.79 -5.74
C ARG A 80 12.84 -6.43 -5.13
N ALA A 81 12.27 -5.83 -4.08
CA ALA A 81 11.04 -6.30 -3.46
C ALA A 81 9.82 -6.16 -4.38
N ILE A 82 9.73 -5.06 -5.13
CA ILE A 82 8.67 -4.81 -6.12
C ILE A 82 8.77 -5.82 -7.25
N ILE A 83 9.98 -6.09 -7.77
CA ILE A 83 10.20 -7.09 -8.82
C ILE A 83 9.79 -8.50 -8.34
N ALA A 84 10.16 -8.87 -7.12
CA ALA A 84 9.78 -10.17 -6.55
C ALA A 84 8.26 -10.30 -6.42
N TYR A 85 7.58 -9.25 -5.95
CA TYR A 85 6.13 -9.21 -5.88
C TYR A 85 5.49 -9.32 -7.28
N ARG A 86 5.95 -8.55 -8.27
CA ARG A 86 5.44 -8.60 -9.66
C ARG A 86 5.56 -10.01 -10.24
N LYS A 87 6.71 -10.67 -10.06
CA LYS A 87 6.92 -12.07 -10.50
C LYS A 87 5.93 -13.04 -9.86
N GLN A 88 5.69 -12.90 -8.56
CA GLN A 88 4.73 -13.74 -7.84
C GLN A 88 3.29 -13.47 -8.30
N LEU A 89 2.95 -12.20 -8.52
CA LEU A 89 1.63 -11.81 -9.03
C LEU A 89 1.37 -12.41 -10.42
N THR A 90 2.33 -12.31 -11.35
CA THR A 90 2.23 -12.94 -12.67
C THR A 90 2.02 -14.45 -12.55
N ARG A 91 2.74 -15.12 -11.65
CA ARG A 91 2.53 -16.56 -11.41
C ARG A 91 1.12 -16.88 -10.94
N LEU A 92 0.56 -16.10 -10.01
CA LEU A 92 -0.79 -16.34 -9.48
C LEU A 92 -1.90 -16.05 -10.51
N LEU A 93 -1.68 -15.08 -11.40
CA LEU A 93 -2.67 -14.69 -12.41
C LEU A 93 -2.65 -15.59 -13.66
N PHE A 94 -1.47 -16.07 -14.06
CA PHE A 94 -1.29 -16.81 -15.31
C PHE A 94 -0.84 -18.28 -15.13
N GLY A 95 -0.39 -18.66 -13.93
CA GLY A 95 0.19 -19.97 -13.63
C GLY A 95 -0.81 -21.11 -13.40
N ASP A 96 -2.12 -20.81 -13.30
CA ASP A 96 -3.18 -21.80 -13.13
C ASP A 96 -3.91 -22.14 -14.46
N ARG A 97 -3.39 -21.69 -15.61
CA ARG A 97 -3.98 -21.91 -16.95
C ARG A 97 -3.15 -22.80 -17.89
N GLN A 98 -2.42 -23.78 -17.34
CA GLN A 98 -1.86 -24.89 -18.12
C GLN A 98 -2.25 -26.23 -17.51
#